data_AF-A0A1X7IAD1-F1
#
_entry.id   AF-A0A1X7IAD1-F1
#
_cell.length_a   1.000
_cell.length_b   1.000
_cell.length_c   1.000
_cell.angle_alpha   90.00
_cell.angle_beta   90.00
_cell.angle_gamma   90.00
#
_symmetry.space_group_name_H-M   'P 1'
#
loop_
_entity.id
_entity.type
_entity.pdbx_description
1 polymer ?
#
loop_
_entity_poly.entity_id
_entity_poly.type
_entity_poly.pdbx_seq_one_letter_code
_entity_poly.pdbx_strand_id
1 'polypeptide(L)'
;MQQFSHVLREYRKWMVSLPLVNMLLPYALYICFGSIAVDFIVKLTYTIFPRIFGSGIFTVFNFLDSLAYFGFWIGFWLLLAAKEMKWAPYALFATVFVLIFPFTSFSLFIVLKAALFIWLGYLLLKFTASSSYSEVNEREITL
;
A
#
# COMPACT_ATOMS: atom_id res chain seq x y z
N MET A 1 19.24 10.12 -3.35
CA MET A 1 17.89 10.72 -3.33
C MET A 1 17.53 11.38 -4.65
N GLN A 2 18.42 12.17 -5.26
CA GLN A 2 18.16 12.81 -6.57
C GLN A 2 17.87 11.81 -7.71
N GLN A 3 18.62 10.70 -7.81
CA GLN A 3 18.33 9.68 -8.83
C GLN A 3 16.95 9.03 -8.62
N PHE A 4 16.55 8.80 -7.37
CA PHE A 4 15.23 8.24 -7.05
C PHE A 4 14.11 9.24 -7.35
N SER A 5 14.30 10.54 -7.12
CA SER A 5 13.30 11.55 -7.52
C SER A 5 13.16 11.65 -9.03
N HIS A 6 14.23 11.48 -9.81
CA HIS A 6 14.14 11.39 -11.27
C HIS A 6 13.33 10.17 -11.73
N VAL A 7 13.58 8.99 -11.15
CA VAL A 7 12.81 7.77 -11.45
C VAL A 7 11.34 7.96 -11.09
N LEU A 8 11.06 8.51 -9.91
CA LEU A 8 9.69 8.75 -9.47
C LEU A 8 8.95 9.75 -10.36
N ARG A 9 9.66 10.77 -10.87
CA ARG A 9 9.10 11.75 -11.81
C ARG A 9 8.72 11.12 -13.14
N GLU A 10 9.60 10.31 -13.73
CA GLU A 10 9.28 9.62 -14.98
C GLU A 10 8.18 8.57 -14.78
N TYR A 11 8.21 7.86 -13.65
CA TYR A 11 7.12 6.96 -13.26
C TYR A 11 5.78 7.68 -13.19
N ARG A 12 5.73 8.86 -12.57
CA ARG A 12 4.51 9.65 -12.44
C ARG A 12 4.00 10.13 -13.80
N LYS A 13 4.88 10.64 -14.67
CA LYS A 13 4.51 11.02 -16.04
C LYS A 13 3.93 9.84 -16.81
N TRP A 14 4.55 8.67 -16.69
CA TRP A 14 4.06 7.45 -17.33
C TRP A 14 2.69 7.03 -16.78
N MET A 15 2.49 7.06 -15.46
CA MET A 15 1.19 6.76 -14.83
C MET A 15 0.10 7.75 -15.28
N VAL A 16 0.40 9.05 -15.30
CA VAL A 16 -0.54 10.11 -15.72
C VAL A 16 -0.86 10.06 -17.22
N SER A 17 -0.02 9.43 -18.05
CA SER A 17 -0.31 9.23 -19.48
C SER A 17 -1.52 8.33 -19.73
N LEU A 18 -1.89 7.49 -18.75
CA LEU A 18 -3.05 6.61 -18.84
C LEU A 18 -4.30 7.32 -18.31
N PRO A 19 -5.37 7.48 -19.12
CA PRO A 19 -6.56 8.23 -18.73
C PRO A 19 -7.29 7.61 -17.53
N LEU A 20 -7.28 6.27 -17.43
CA LEU A 20 -7.86 5.54 -16.31
C LEU A 20 -7.17 5.87 -14.99
N VAL A 21 -5.84 6.05 -15.02
CA VAL A 21 -5.05 6.38 -13.83
C VAL A 21 -5.35 7.79 -13.34
N ASN A 22 -5.50 8.76 -14.25
CA ASN A 22 -5.89 10.13 -13.86
C ASN A 22 -7.25 10.18 -13.17
N MET A 23 -8.19 9.33 -13.57
CA MET A 23 -9.48 9.21 -12.90
C MET A 23 -9.38 8.58 -11.51
N LEU A 24 -8.46 7.62 -11.32
CA LEU A 24 -8.27 6.88 -10.06
C LEU A 24 -7.34 7.56 -9.05
N LEU A 25 -6.46 8.46 -9.51
CA LEU A 25 -5.47 9.16 -8.68
C LEU A 25 -6.06 9.83 -7.42
N PRO A 26 -7.21 10.55 -7.48
CA PRO A 26 -7.82 11.14 -6.28
C PRO A 26 -8.24 10.11 -5.22
N TYR A 27 -8.45 8.87 -5.65
CA TYR A 27 -8.90 7.77 -4.78
C TYR A 27 -7.74 6.88 -4.32
N ALA A 28 -6.49 7.16 -4.72
CA ALA A 28 -5.33 6.31 -4.45
C ALA A 28 -5.17 5.96 -2.97
N LEU A 29 -5.32 6.96 -2.08
CA LEU A 29 -5.21 6.79 -0.64
C LEU A 29 -6.31 5.85 -0.11
N TYR A 30 -7.56 6.07 -0.52
CA TYR A 30 -8.70 5.24 -0.10
C TYR A 30 -8.59 3.82 -0.61
N ILE A 31 -8.12 3.63 -1.85
CA ILE A 31 -7.89 2.30 -2.42
C ILE A 31 -6.80 1.58 -1.62
N CYS A 32 -5.68 2.25 -1.32
CA CYS A 32 -4.57 1.65 -0.59
C CYS A 32 -4.96 1.30 0.86
N PHE A 33 -5.40 2.28 1.65
CA PHE A 33 -5.77 2.05 3.05
C PHE A 33 -7.05 1.26 3.23
N GLY A 34 -8.02 1.42 2.32
CA GLY A 34 -9.24 0.62 2.30
C GLY A 34 -8.92 -0.86 2.07
N SER A 35 -7.99 -1.17 1.17
CA SER A 35 -7.55 -2.55 0.97
C SER A 35 -6.85 -3.14 2.20
N ILE A 36 -6.01 -2.37 2.88
CA ILE A 36 -5.38 -2.80 4.16
C ILE A 36 -6.45 -3.06 5.22
N ALA A 37 -7.46 -2.20 5.32
CA ALA A 37 -8.56 -2.37 6.26
C ALA A 37 -9.37 -3.64 5.95
N VAL A 38 -9.64 -3.93 4.67
CA VAL A 38 -10.31 -5.16 4.25
C VAL A 38 -9.47 -6.39 4.60
N ASP A 39 -8.17 -6.40 4.28
CA ASP A 39 -7.24 -7.49 4.66
C ASP A 39 -7.27 -7.73 6.18
N PHE A 40 -7.23 -6.66 6.96
CA PHE A 40 -7.31 -6.75 8.41
C PHE A 40 -8.63 -7.34 8.91
N ILE A 41 -9.77 -6.90 8.36
CA ILE A 41 -11.10 -7.42 8.73
C ILE A 41 -11.21 -8.91 8.39
N VAL A 42 -10.69 -9.32 7.23
CA VAL A 42 -10.65 -10.73 6.81
C VAL A 42 -9.85 -11.55 7.83
N LYS A 43 -8.62 -11.15 8.17
CA LYS A 43 -7.79 -11.86 9.15
C LYS A 43 -8.38 -11.86 10.56
N LEU A 44 -8.97 -10.74 10.98
CA LEU A 44 -9.67 -10.63 12.26
C LEU A 44 -10.82 -11.64 12.32
N THR A 45 -11.62 -11.73 11.25
CA THR A 45 -12.75 -12.66 11.18
C THR A 45 -12.28 -14.12 11.20
N TYR A 46 -11.21 -14.45 10.47
CA TYR A 46 -10.58 -15.79 10.53
C TYR A 46 -10.11 -16.14 11.95
N THR A 47 -9.56 -15.18 12.66
CA THR A 47 -9.03 -15.39 14.02
C THR A 47 -10.15 -15.59 15.05
N ILE A 48 -11.25 -14.83 14.95
CA ILE A 48 -12.36 -14.89 15.92
C ILE A 48 -13.30 -16.06 15.62
N PHE A 49 -13.59 -16.35 14.35
CA PHE A 49 -14.63 -17.31 13.94
C PHE A 49 -14.13 -18.42 13.00
N PRO A 50 -13.16 -19.25 13.43
CA PRO A 50 -12.55 -20.26 12.57
C PRO A 50 -13.55 -21.31 12.03
N ARG A 51 -14.65 -21.58 12.74
CA ARG A 51 -15.66 -22.60 12.36
C ARG A 51 -16.69 -22.13 11.33
N ILE A 52 -16.86 -20.82 11.12
CA ILE A 52 -17.87 -20.27 10.19
C ILE A 52 -17.46 -20.49 8.71
N PHE A 53 -16.19 -20.80 8.46
CA PHE A 53 -15.63 -20.99 7.12
C PHE A 53 -15.94 -22.36 6.46
N GLY A 54 -16.73 -23.23 7.10
CA GLY A 54 -17.08 -24.54 6.56
C GLY A 54 -18.14 -24.55 5.45
N SER A 55 -18.91 -23.47 5.25
CA SER A 55 -20.06 -23.46 4.33
C SER A 55 -20.29 -22.11 3.66
N GLY A 56 -20.14 -22.03 2.32
CA GLY A 56 -20.53 -20.91 1.44
C GLY A 56 -19.79 -19.57 1.60
N ILE A 57 -19.60 -19.13 2.84
CA ILE A 57 -18.96 -17.88 3.25
C ILE A 57 -17.47 -17.85 2.87
N PHE A 58 -16.83 -19.01 2.80
CA PHE A 58 -15.42 -19.17 2.40
C PHE A 58 -15.12 -18.52 1.05
N THR A 59 -16.00 -18.66 0.05
CA THR A 59 -15.77 -18.08 -1.29
C THR A 59 -15.77 -16.56 -1.25
N VAL A 60 -16.65 -15.94 -0.47
CA VAL A 60 -16.75 -14.48 -0.33
C VAL A 60 -15.51 -13.91 0.34
N PHE A 61 -15.05 -14.55 1.43
CA PHE A 61 -13.85 -14.10 2.13
C PHE A 61 -12.56 -14.31 1.34
N ASN A 62 -12.43 -15.39 0.55
CA ASN A 62 -11.29 -15.54 -0.35
C ASN A 62 -11.29 -14.50 -1.48
N PHE A 63 -12.47 -14.14 -1.99
CA PHE A 63 -12.59 -13.05 -2.95
C PHE A 63 -12.17 -11.71 -2.35
N LEU A 64 -12.65 -11.40 -1.13
CA LEU A 64 -12.26 -10.20 -0.37
C LEU A 64 -10.76 -10.15 -0.08
N ASP A 65 -10.16 -11.28 0.31
CA ASP A 65 -8.71 -11.41 0.56
C ASP A 65 -7.90 -11.11 -0.70
N SER A 66 -8.30 -11.71 -1.82
CA SER A 66 -7.67 -11.46 -3.13
C SER A 66 -7.84 -10.01 -3.56
N LEU A 67 -9.04 -9.44 -3.38
CA LEU A 67 -9.35 -8.05 -3.71
C LEU A 67 -8.52 -7.09 -2.86
N ALA A 68 -8.34 -7.39 -1.57
CA ALA A 68 -7.49 -6.61 -0.67
C ALA A 68 -6.02 -6.69 -1.08
N TYR A 69 -5.52 -7.86 -1.47
CA TYR A 69 -4.15 -8.02 -1.95
C TYR A 69 -3.88 -7.19 -3.21
N PHE A 70 -4.69 -7.35 -4.26
CA PHE A 70 -4.52 -6.60 -5.50
C PHE A 70 -4.81 -5.11 -5.32
N GLY A 71 -5.85 -4.78 -4.55
CA GLY A 71 -6.22 -3.42 -4.22
C GLY A 71 -5.12 -2.68 -3.47
N PHE A 72 -4.42 -3.33 -2.54
CA PHE A 72 -3.27 -2.74 -1.85
C PHE A 72 -2.18 -2.37 -2.85
N TRP A 73 -1.79 -3.29 -3.73
CA TRP A 73 -0.72 -3.02 -4.70
C TRP A 73 -1.11 -1.94 -5.69
N ILE A 74 -2.30 -2.02 -6.28
CA ILE A 74 -2.81 -1.01 -7.21
C ILE A 74 -2.88 0.36 -6.52
N GLY A 75 -3.43 0.40 -5.31
CA GLY A 75 -3.52 1.61 -4.49
C GLY A 75 -2.14 2.15 -4.12
N PHE A 76 -1.18 1.30 -3.80
CA PHE A 76 0.19 1.69 -3.45
C PHE A 76 0.92 2.31 -4.65
N TRP A 77 0.83 1.70 -5.84
CA TRP A 77 1.38 2.24 -7.07
C TRP A 77 0.74 3.59 -7.43
N LEU A 78 -0.58 3.70 -7.32
CA LEU A 78 -1.29 4.96 -7.50
C LEU A 78 -0.84 6.02 -6.47
N LEU A 79 -0.65 5.62 -5.20
CA LEU A 79 -0.24 6.51 -4.13
C LEU A 79 1.18 7.05 -4.32
N LEU A 80 2.08 6.27 -4.93
CA LEU A 80 3.41 6.74 -5.32
C LEU A 80 3.37 7.81 -6.42
N ALA A 81 2.34 7.78 -7.28
CA ALA A 81 2.10 8.78 -8.33
C ALA A 81 1.16 9.91 -7.88
N ALA A 82 0.61 9.84 -6.67
CA ALA A 82 -0.32 10.83 -6.14
C ALA A 82 0.41 11.93 -5.35
N LYS A 83 -0.27 13.07 -5.17
CA LYS A 83 0.24 14.18 -4.35
C LYS A 83 0.42 13.76 -2.89
N GLU A 84 -0.38 12.80 -2.45
CA GLU A 84 -0.44 12.21 -1.12
C GLU A 84 0.68 11.18 -0.86
N MET A 85 1.71 11.06 -1.69
CA MET A 85 2.81 10.09 -1.55
C MET A 85 3.43 10.04 -0.15
N LYS A 86 3.39 11.14 0.63
CA LYS A 86 3.80 11.18 2.05
C LYS A 86 3.15 10.08 2.91
N TRP A 87 2.00 9.53 2.50
CA TRP A 87 1.30 8.47 3.19
C TRP A 87 1.75 7.05 2.80
N ALA A 88 2.51 6.89 1.72
CA ALA A 88 3.01 5.59 1.24
C ALA A 88 3.88 4.83 2.27
N PRO A 89 4.79 5.47 3.03
CA PRO A 89 5.52 4.80 4.12
C PRO A 89 4.57 4.18 5.16
N TYR A 90 3.54 4.93 5.54
CA TYR A 90 2.57 4.51 6.55
C TYR A 90 1.70 3.34 6.06
N ALA A 91 1.37 3.30 4.76
CA ALA A 91 0.68 2.16 4.17
C ALA A 91 1.51 0.87 4.26
N LEU A 92 2.82 0.94 4.03
CA LEU A 92 3.73 -0.20 4.20
C LEU A 92 3.80 -0.65 5.66
N PHE A 93 3.91 0.28 6.61
CA PHE A 93 3.92 -0.06 8.04
C PHE A 93 2.59 -0.68 8.49
N ALA A 94 1.46 -0.14 8.05
CA ALA A 94 0.14 -0.71 8.34
C ALA A 94 0.02 -2.12 7.77
N THR A 95 0.53 -2.36 6.55
CA THR A 95 0.54 -3.70 5.95
C THR A 95 1.38 -4.68 6.76
N VAL A 96 2.51 -4.25 7.32
CA VAL A 96 3.33 -5.09 8.21
C VAL A 96 2.57 -5.45 9.48
N PHE A 97 1.86 -4.49 10.08
CA PHE A 97 1.02 -4.76 11.24
C PHE A 97 -0.02 -5.84 10.93
N VAL A 98 -0.73 -5.72 9.80
CA VAL A 98 -1.71 -6.72 9.35
C VAL A 98 -1.07 -8.05 8.96
N LEU A 99 0.17 -8.06 8.45
CA LEU A 99 0.91 -9.27 8.12
C LEU A 99 1.28 -10.08 9.36
N ILE A 100 1.69 -9.42 10.44
CA ILE A 100 2.16 -10.08 11.65
C ILE A 100 0.98 -10.48 12.55
N PHE A 101 -0.15 -9.78 12.48
CA PHE A 101 -1.39 -10.17 13.17
C PHE A 101 -1.78 -11.63 12.82
N PRO A 102 -2.15 -12.47 13.81
CA PRO A 102 -2.42 -12.17 15.22
C PRO A 102 -1.24 -12.37 16.19
N PHE A 103 0.01 -12.31 15.72
CA PHE A 103 1.24 -12.46 16.53
C PHE A 103 1.43 -13.85 17.16
N THR A 104 0.74 -14.88 16.64
CA THR A 104 0.76 -16.24 17.21
C THR A 104 1.65 -17.23 16.45
N SER A 105 2.04 -16.93 15.21
CA SER A 105 2.84 -17.84 14.37
C SER A 105 3.84 -17.08 13.52
N PHE A 106 5.05 -16.92 14.04
CA PHE A 106 6.16 -16.27 13.34
C PHE A 106 6.92 -17.31 12.51
N SER A 107 6.53 -17.48 11.25
CA SER A 107 7.40 -18.16 10.30
C SER A 107 8.56 -17.23 9.91
N LEU A 108 9.73 -17.81 9.62
CA LEU A 108 10.88 -17.06 9.13
C LEU A 108 10.51 -16.21 7.90
N PHE A 109 9.68 -16.76 7.01
CA PHE A 109 9.19 -16.07 5.83
C PHE A 109 8.38 -14.80 6.16
N ILE A 110 7.48 -14.86 7.15
CA ILE A 110 6.68 -13.70 7.59
C ILE A 110 7.59 -12.62 8.18
N VAL A 111 8.55 -13.01 9.02
CA VAL A 111 9.49 -12.07 9.64
C VAL A 111 10.34 -11.37 8.58
N LEU A 112 10.87 -12.12 7.61
CA LEU A 112 11.72 -11.59 6.55
C LEU A 112 10.93 -10.65 5.63
N LYS A 113 9.70 -11.02 5.28
CA LYS A 113 8.78 -10.16 4.52
C LYS A 113 8.43 -8.88 5.27
N ALA A 114 8.13 -8.97 6.58
CA ALA A 114 7.88 -7.82 7.43
C ALA A 114 9.09 -6.87 7.50
N ALA A 115 10.29 -7.42 7.71
CA ALA A 115 11.53 -6.65 7.76
C ALA A 115 11.80 -5.90 6.45
N LEU A 116 11.56 -6.55 5.30
CA LEU A 116 11.70 -5.93 3.98
C LEU A 116 10.73 -4.76 3.81
N PHE A 117 9.47 -4.91 4.21
CA PHE A 117 8.47 -3.84 4.13
C PHE A 117 8.79 -2.68 5.08
N ILE A 118 9.27 -2.96 6.29
CA ILE A 118 9.75 -1.92 7.22
C ILE A 118 10.93 -1.16 6.60
N TRP A 119 11.89 -1.89 6.01
CA TRP A 119 13.06 -1.29 5.39
C TRP A 119 12.70 -0.40 4.20
N LEU A 120 11.82 -0.87 3.31
CA LEU A 120 11.29 -0.07 2.20
C LEU A 120 10.49 1.14 2.70
N GLY A 121 9.64 0.96 3.70
CA GLY A 121 8.87 2.04 4.32
C GLY A 121 9.78 3.10 4.93
N TYR A 122 10.86 2.70 5.58
CA TYR A 122 11.87 3.61 6.13
C TYR A 122 12.62 4.38 5.04
N LEU A 123 13.01 3.72 3.94
CA LEU A 123 13.65 4.40 2.80
C LEU A 123 12.73 5.44 2.16
N LEU A 124 11.45 5.08 1.96
CA LEU A 124 10.41 5.99 1.48
C LEU A 124 10.19 7.15 2.46
N LEU A 125 10.13 6.88 3.76
CA LEU A 125 9.98 7.91 4.79
C LEU A 125 11.13 8.92 4.73
N LYS A 126 12.38 8.41 4.68
CA LYS A 126 13.60 9.23 4.54
C LYS A 126 13.57 10.07 3.26
N PHE A 127 13.04 9.52 2.16
CA PHE A 127 12.87 10.27 0.92
C PHE A 127 11.80 11.36 1.05
N THR A 128 10.64 11.05 1.62
CA THR A 128 9.55 12.04 1.82
C THR A 128 9.93 13.17 2.77
N ALA A 129 10.85 12.91 3.72
CA ALA A 129 11.40 13.93 4.62
C ALA A 129 12.57 14.73 4.02
N SER A 130 13.06 14.35 2.83
CA SER A 130 14.16 15.04 2.14
C SER A 130 13.64 16.21 1.31
N SER A 131 14.43 17.28 1.19
CA SER A 131 14.11 18.45 0.35
C SER A 131 13.80 18.09 -1.11
N SER A 132 14.33 16.98 -1.62
CA SER A 132 14.03 16.46 -2.95
C SER A 132 12.55 16.07 -3.16
N TYR A 133 11.79 15.81 -2.10
CA TYR A 133 10.35 15.56 -2.20
C TYR A 133 9.57 16.87 -2.41
N SER A 134 9.95 17.95 -1.73
CA SER A 134 9.35 19.28 -1.92
C SER A 134 9.52 19.76 -3.37
N GLU A 135 10.69 19.55 -3.97
CA GLU A 135 10.94 19.92 -5.38
C GLU A 135 10.06 19.17 -6.39
N VAL A 136 9.70 17.91 -6.10
CA VAL A 136 8.81 17.10 -6.94
C VAL A 136 7.35 17.55 -6.78
N ASN A 137 6.96 18.02 -5.59
CA ASN A 137 5.59 18.42 -5.28
C ASN A 137 5.30 19.89 -5.67
N GLU A 138 6.28 20.79 -5.58
CA GLU A 138 6.12 22.23 -5.88
C GLU A 138 6.04 22.54 -7.38
N ARG A 139 6.78 21.80 -8.23
CA ARG A 139 6.81 22.04 -9.68
C ARG A 139 5.52 21.66 -10.42
N GLU A 140 4.56 21.04 -9.73
CA GLU A 140 3.23 20.74 -10.25
C GLU A 140 2.17 21.78 -9.87
N ILE A 141 2.48 22.75 -9.02
CA ILE A 141 1.61 23.91 -8.79
C ILE A 141 1.75 24.91 -9.96
N THR A 142 2.82 24.80 -10.75
CA THR A 142 3.18 25.72 -11.83
C THR A 142 3.01 25.15 -13.25
N LEU A 143 2.43 23.96 -13.40
CA LEU A 143 1.97 23.40 -14.68
C LEU A 143 0.47 23.15 -14.60
#